data_AF-A0AAX0R5Z2-F1
#
_entry.id   AF-A0AAX0R5Z2-F1
#
_cell.length_a   1.000
_cell.length_b   1.000
_cell.length_c   1.000
_cell.angle_alpha   90.00
_cell.angle_beta   90.00
_cell.angle_gamma   90.00
#
_symmetry.space_group_name_H-M   'P 1'
#
loop_
_entity.id
_entity.type
_entity.pdbx_description
1 polymer ?
#
loop_
_entity_poly.entity_id
_entity_poly.type
_entity_poly.pdbx_seq_one_letter_code
_entity_poly.pdbx_strand_id
1 'polypeptide(L)'
;MTTSTQGFTGRHMLLATCSFFAVVIGVNVTMAWFASSSWSGLVVENTYVASQEFNAKAAAMKAMAASGIIGKLSLAGGRIHYDIRNRDGSPTLVDEVAANFKRPVGDHEDFHVAFTKIGEGQFESQHRVASGDWIVEVVSRKEGRVVMHEASRLDTAGFGE
;
A
#
# COMPACT_ATOMS: atom_id res chain seq x y z
N MET A 1 0.67 -58.82 50.39
CA MET A 1 0.87 -57.57 49.62
C MET A 1 1.05 -57.95 48.17
N THR A 2 0.05 -57.72 47.32
CA THR A 2 0.13 -57.98 45.88
C THR A 2 0.54 -56.70 45.17
N THR A 3 1.80 -56.59 44.78
CA THR A 3 2.28 -55.52 43.90
C THR A 3 1.82 -55.80 42.47
N SER A 4 0.85 -55.04 41.97
CA SER A 4 0.51 -55.06 40.54
C SER A 4 1.59 -54.32 39.77
N THR A 5 2.36 -55.02 38.95
CA THR A 5 3.32 -54.39 38.03
C THR A 5 2.54 -53.59 36.98
N GLN A 6 2.62 -52.26 37.04
CA GLN A 6 2.11 -51.40 35.97
C GLN A 6 3.10 -51.47 34.79
N GLY A 7 2.82 -52.36 33.85
CA GLY A 7 3.59 -52.49 32.60
C GLY A 7 3.07 -51.57 31.50
N PHE A 8 3.97 -51.14 30.62
CA PHE A 8 3.59 -50.49 29.36
C PHE A 8 2.80 -51.48 28.50
N THR A 9 1.49 -51.25 28.38
CA THR A 9 0.55 -52.10 27.62
C THR A 9 0.25 -51.52 26.24
N GLY A 10 -0.45 -52.27 25.39
CA GLY A 10 -0.93 -51.78 24.09
C GLY A 10 -1.79 -50.52 24.17
N ARG A 11 -2.49 -50.28 25.30
CA ARG A 11 -3.21 -49.02 25.53
C ARG A 11 -2.27 -47.83 25.70
N HIS A 12 -1.12 -48.04 26.36
CA HIS A 12 -0.11 -47.00 26.51
C HIS A 12 0.53 -46.67 25.15
N MET A 13 0.80 -47.68 24.33
CA MET A 13 1.30 -47.51 22.95
C MET A 13 0.30 -46.75 22.06
N LEU A 14 -1.00 -47.09 22.14
CA LEU A 14 -2.05 -46.40 21.40
C LEU A 14 -2.14 -44.93 21.80
N LEU A 15 -2.17 -44.64 23.11
CA LEU A 15 -2.22 -43.27 23.61
C LEU A 15 -0.98 -42.46 23.19
N ALA A 16 0.22 -43.02 23.33
CA ALA A 16 1.46 -42.37 22.90
C ALA A 16 1.47 -42.06 21.40
N THR A 17 1.02 -43.01 20.57
CA THR A 17 0.94 -42.85 19.11
C THR A 17 -0.06 -41.76 18.74
N CYS A 18 -1.28 -41.81 19.30
CA CYS A 18 -2.30 -40.80 19.06
C CYS A 18 -1.86 -39.40 19.50
N SER A 19 -1.23 -39.28 20.68
CA SER A 19 -0.70 -38.00 21.17
C SER A 19 0.40 -37.44 20.26
N PHE A 20 1.31 -38.27 19.77
CA PHE A 20 2.34 -37.85 18.82
C PHE A 20 1.73 -37.28 17.54
N PHE A 21 0.80 -37.99 16.90
CA PHE A 21 0.16 -37.51 15.68
C PHE A 21 -0.73 -36.28 15.93
N ALA A 22 -1.40 -36.20 17.07
CA ALA A 22 -2.20 -35.03 17.43
C ALA A 22 -1.34 -33.75 17.51
N VAL A 23 -0.13 -33.84 18.07
CA VAL A 23 0.82 -32.71 18.10
C VAL A 23 1.27 -32.34 16.68
N VAL A 24 1.66 -33.31 15.86
CA VAL A 24 2.09 -33.07 14.47
C VAL A 24 0.97 -32.41 13.65
N ILE A 25 -0.25 -32.94 13.75
CA ILE A 25 -1.43 -32.38 13.07
C ILE A 25 -1.71 -30.96 13.58
N GLY A 26 -1.68 -30.75 14.91
CA GLY A 26 -1.90 -29.44 15.51
C GLY A 26 -0.91 -28.39 14.97
N VAL A 27 0.38 -28.72 14.97
CA VAL A 27 1.43 -27.84 14.40
C VAL A 27 1.18 -27.58 12.92
N ASN A 28 0.90 -28.61 12.11
CA ASN A 28 0.68 -28.46 10.68
C ASN A 28 -0.56 -27.59 10.36
N VAL A 29 -1.65 -27.77 11.11
CA VAL A 29 -2.86 -26.93 10.97
C VAL A 29 -2.59 -25.51 11.41
N THR A 30 -1.86 -25.28 12.51
CA THR A 30 -1.47 -23.94 12.94
C THR A 30 -0.58 -23.26 11.90
N MET A 31 0.40 -23.97 11.33
CA MET A 31 1.21 -23.46 10.23
C MET A 31 0.37 -23.15 9.00
N ALA A 32 -0.57 -24.02 8.61
CA ALA A 32 -1.47 -23.79 7.48
C ALA A 32 -2.43 -22.61 7.72
N TRP A 33 -2.89 -22.42 8.96
CA TRP A 33 -3.71 -21.29 9.36
C TRP A 33 -2.92 -20.00 9.28
N PHE A 34 -1.72 -19.94 9.87
CA PHE A 34 -0.85 -18.78 9.74
C PHE A 34 -0.46 -18.53 8.28
N ALA A 35 -0.13 -19.55 7.50
CA ALA A 35 0.19 -19.38 6.08
C ALA A 35 -1.01 -18.82 5.30
N SER A 36 -2.22 -19.34 5.52
CA SER A 36 -3.44 -18.85 4.87
C SER A 36 -3.89 -17.47 5.37
N SER A 37 -3.61 -17.13 6.63
CA SER A 37 -4.03 -15.86 7.25
C SER A 37 -3.01 -14.74 7.10
N SER A 38 -1.72 -15.06 6.89
CA SER A 38 -0.62 -14.10 6.78
C SER A 38 -0.14 -13.87 5.34
N TRP A 39 -0.57 -14.70 4.38
CA TRP A 39 -0.38 -14.41 2.96
C TRP A 39 -1.67 -13.90 2.32
N SER A 40 -1.71 -12.62 1.99
CA SER A 40 -2.68 -11.99 1.07
C SER A 40 -2.53 -12.43 -0.40
N GLY A 41 -1.87 -13.58 -0.63
CA GLY A 41 -1.39 -14.08 -1.92
C GLY A 41 -2.47 -14.61 -2.87
N LEU A 42 -3.68 -14.03 -2.86
CA LEU A 42 -4.49 -14.05 -4.06
C LEU A 42 -4.05 -12.85 -4.91
N VAL A 43 -3.15 -13.12 -5.86
CA VAL A 43 -3.09 -12.33 -7.10
C VAL A 43 -4.46 -12.47 -7.74
N VAL A 44 -5.33 -11.50 -7.44
CA VAL A 44 -6.59 -11.12 -8.09
C VAL A 44 -7.46 -12.27 -8.57
N GLU A 45 -8.65 -12.40 -7.98
CA GLU A 45 -9.71 -13.36 -8.36
C GLU A 45 -10.27 -13.15 -9.78
N ASN A 46 -9.74 -12.18 -10.55
CA ASN A 46 -10.17 -11.87 -11.91
C ASN A 46 -9.07 -11.20 -12.77
N THR A 47 -7.97 -11.90 -13.04
CA THR A 47 -6.87 -11.44 -13.92
C THR A 47 -7.34 -10.94 -15.30
N TYR A 48 -8.48 -11.43 -15.81
CA TYR A 48 -9.01 -11.04 -17.11
C TYR A 48 -9.69 -9.65 -17.09
N VAL A 49 -10.51 -9.35 -16.08
CA VAL A 49 -11.10 -8.02 -15.89
C VAL A 49 -10.01 -7.00 -15.52
N ALA A 50 -9.07 -7.39 -14.66
CA ALA A 50 -7.94 -6.55 -14.29
C ALA A 50 -7.05 -6.18 -15.50
N SER A 51 -6.85 -7.09 -16.46
CA SER A 51 -6.05 -6.82 -17.67
C SER A 51 -6.75 -5.87 -18.64
N GLN A 52 -8.08 -5.96 -18.78
CA GLN A 52 -8.84 -5.03 -19.63
C GLN A 52 -8.86 -3.62 -19.06
N GLU A 53 -9.08 -3.51 -17.74
CA GLU A 53 -8.97 -2.23 -17.05
C GLU A 53 -7.55 -1.67 -17.08
N PHE A 54 -6.52 -2.53 -17.03
CA PHE A 54 -5.13 -2.09 -17.09
C PHE A 54 -4.82 -1.36 -18.40
N ASN A 55 -5.21 -1.92 -19.56
CA ASN A 55 -4.97 -1.27 -20.85
C ASN A 55 -5.71 0.07 -20.97
N ALA A 56 -6.97 0.13 -20.51
CA ALA A 56 -7.76 1.36 -20.51
C ALA A 56 -7.16 2.43 -19.56
N LYS A 57 -6.76 2.03 -18.35
CA LYS A 57 -6.08 2.90 -17.38
C LYS A 57 -4.74 3.38 -17.93
N ALA A 58 -3.94 2.50 -18.55
CA ALA A 58 -2.66 2.86 -19.15
C ALA A 58 -2.82 3.85 -20.31
N ALA A 59 -3.85 3.69 -21.16
CA ALA A 59 -4.16 4.65 -22.22
C ALA A 59 -4.58 6.01 -21.65
N ALA A 60 -5.42 6.03 -20.61
CA ALA A 60 -5.80 7.26 -19.92
C ALA A 60 -4.59 7.96 -19.28
N MET A 61 -3.70 7.21 -18.62
CA MET A 61 -2.46 7.75 -18.05
C MET A 61 -1.53 8.32 -19.12
N LYS A 62 -1.40 7.66 -20.29
CA LYS A 62 -0.64 8.20 -21.43
C LYS A 62 -1.26 9.47 -21.99
N ALA A 63 -2.59 9.54 -22.09
CA ALA A 63 -3.28 10.74 -22.55
C ALA A 63 -3.12 11.91 -21.55
N MET A 64 -3.16 11.62 -20.26
CA MET A 64 -2.88 12.61 -19.22
C MET A 64 -1.42 13.07 -19.27
N ALA A 65 -0.45 12.17 -19.42
CA ALA A 65 0.96 12.53 -19.62
C ALA A 65 1.18 13.38 -20.88
N ALA A 66 0.44 13.12 -21.96
CA ALA A 66 0.49 13.89 -23.20
C ALA A 66 -0.11 15.31 -23.08
N SER A 67 -0.93 15.58 -22.06
CA SER A 67 -1.46 16.93 -21.79
C SER A 67 -0.36 17.94 -21.45
N GLY A 68 0.81 17.45 -21.00
CA GLY A 68 1.94 18.28 -20.61
C GLY A 68 1.74 19.06 -19.30
N ILE A 69 0.72 18.69 -18.51
CA ILE A 69 0.60 19.15 -17.12
C ILE A 69 1.79 18.61 -16.32
N ILE A 70 2.33 19.42 -15.42
CA ILE A 70 3.49 19.10 -14.58
C ILE A 70 3.09 19.33 -13.12
N GLY A 71 3.16 18.26 -12.32
CA GLY A 71 3.08 18.33 -10.87
C GLY A 71 4.47 18.43 -10.23
N LYS A 72 4.59 19.22 -9.17
CA LYS A 72 5.80 19.30 -8.34
C LYS A 72 5.41 19.25 -6.88
N LEU A 73 5.81 18.18 -6.20
CA LEU A 73 5.64 18.02 -4.76
C LEU A 73 6.92 18.45 -4.03
N SER A 74 6.76 19.16 -2.92
CA SER A 74 7.86 19.57 -2.05
C SER A 74 7.45 19.48 -0.58
N LEU A 75 8.42 19.22 0.28
CA LEU A 75 8.22 19.10 1.72
C LEU A 75 8.96 20.25 2.40
N ALA A 76 8.27 21.03 3.22
CA ALA A 76 8.86 22.17 3.92
C ALA A 76 8.24 22.34 5.31
N GLY A 77 9.06 22.32 6.36
CA GLY A 77 8.62 22.67 7.72
C GLY A 77 7.43 21.87 8.27
N GLY A 78 7.30 20.59 7.88
CA GLY A 78 6.16 19.74 8.28
C GLY A 78 4.88 19.98 7.47
N ARG A 79 4.99 20.64 6.32
CA ARG A 79 3.93 20.82 5.33
C ARG A 79 4.33 20.19 4.01
N ILE A 80 3.32 19.75 3.28
CA ILE A 80 3.44 19.18 1.95
C ILE A 80 2.87 20.21 0.99
N HIS A 81 3.70 20.71 0.10
CA HIS A 81 3.34 21.67 -0.93
C HIS A 81 3.26 20.95 -2.27
N TYR A 82 2.23 21.27 -3.05
CA TYR A 82 2.04 20.74 -4.39
C TYR A 82 1.69 21.86 -5.37
N ASP A 83 2.54 22.01 -6.38
CA ASP A 83 2.36 22.90 -7.51
C ASP A 83 1.93 22.09 -8.74
N ILE A 84 0.85 22.50 -9.40
CA ILE A 84 0.38 21.92 -10.66
C ILE A 84 0.23 22.98 -11.74
N ARG A 85 0.92 22.79 -12.86
CA ARG A 85 1.01 23.75 -13.95
C ARG A 85 0.77 23.08 -15.30
N ASN A 86 0.19 23.81 -16.24
CA ASN A 86 0.04 23.38 -17.62
C ASN A 86 1.41 23.44 -18.35
N ARG A 87 1.44 22.88 -19.56
CA ARG A 87 2.65 22.85 -20.42
C ARG A 87 3.23 24.24 -20.70
N ASP A 88 2.39 25.27 -20.74
CA ASP A 88 2.75 26.67 -20.97
C ASP A 88 3.19 27.40 -19.69
N GLY A 89 3.20 26.72 -18.54
CA GLY A 89 3.53 27.29 -17.24
C GLY A 89 2.38 28.01 -16.55
N SER A 90 1.19 28.11 -17.18
CA SER A 90 0.00 28.65 -16.55
C SER A 90 -0.51 27.70 -15.44
N PRO A 91 -1.13 28.21 -14.36
CA PRO A 91 -1.71 27.35 -13.34
C PRO A 91 -2.83 26.48 -13.93
N THR A 92 -2.81 25.18 -13.61
CA THR A 92 -3.88 24.28 -14.04
C THR A 92 -5.13 24.49 -13.20
N LEU A 93 -6.29 24.58 -13.84
CA LEU A 93 -7.58 24.64 -13.17
C LEU A 93 -7.90 23.27 -12.56
N VAL A 94 -7.59 23.14 -11.27
CA VAL A 94 -7.85 21.96 -10.43
C VAL A 94 -8.65 22.40 -9.21
N ASP A 95 -9.62 21.58 -8.83
CA ASP A 95 -10.51 21.82 -7.69
C ASP A 95 -10.02 21.05 -6.45
N GLU A 96 -9.62 19.80 -6.66
CA GLU A 96 -9.20 18.89 -5.60
C GLU A 96 -7.86 18.24 -5.93
N VAL A 97 -6.99 18.16 -4.91
CA VAL A 97 -5.76 17.38 -4.96
C VAL A 97 -5.69 16.51 -3.72
N ALA A 98 -5.33 15.24 -3.93
CA ALA A 98 -5.05 14.30 -2.86
C ALA A 98 -3.78 13.51 -3.17
N ALA A 99 -3.02 13.14 -2.14
CA ALA A 99 -1.84 12.30 -2.27
C ALA A 99 -1.89 11.10 -1.33
N ASN A 100 -1.40 9.97 -1.81
CA ASN A 100 -1.14 8.76 -1.03
C ASN A 100 0.36 8.56 -0.91
N PHE A 101 0.84 8.48 0.32
CA PHE A 101 2.23 8.19 0.64
C PHE A 101 2.33 6.74 1.05
N LYS A 102 3.20 5.99 0.39
CA LYS A 102 3.41 4.57 0.62
C LYS A 102 4.87 4.27 0.88
N ARG A 103 5.16 3.37 1.82
CA ARG A 103 6.52 2.85 1.97
C ARG A 103 6.87 1.96 0.76
N PRO A 104 8.12 1.97 0.28
CA PRO A 104 8.52 1.05 -0.79
C PRO A 104 8.43 -0.43 -0.38
N VAL A 105 8.50 -0.72 0.92
CA VAL A 105 8.44 -2.07 1.50
C VAL A 105 7.59 -2.04 2.76
N GLY A 106 6.55 -2.87 2.80
CA GLY A 106 5.57 -2.93 3.89
C GLY A 106 4.58 -1.76 3.86
N ASP A 107 3.49 -1.88 4.63
CA ASP A 107 2.35 -0.95 4.56
C ASP A 107 2.14 -0.19 5.89
N HIS A 108 3.08 -0.33 6.83
CA HIS A 108 2.88 0.08 8.24
C HIS A 108 2.82 1.59 8.48
N GLU A 109 3.27 2.40 7.51
CA GLU A 109 3.33 3.85 7.62
C GLU A 109 2.62 4.56 6.47
N ASP A 110 1.81 3.84 5.71
CA ASP A 110 1.08 4.43 4.59
C ASP A 110 0.05 5.45 5.10
N PHE A 111 -0.03 6.60 4.44
CA PHE A 111 -0.99 7.64 4.83
C PHE A 111 -1.54 8.39 3.62
N HIS A 112 -2.73 8.96 3.80
CA HIS A 112 -3.43 9.76 2.82
C HIS A 112 -3.55 11.20 3.27
N VAL A 113 -3.31 12.14 2.37
CA VAL A 113 -3.51 13.58 2.61
C VAL A 113 -4.39 14.18 1.53
N ALA A 114 -5.40 14.92 1.97
CA ALA A 114 -6.09 15.89 1.13
C ALA A 114 -5.36 17.24 1.24
N PHE A 115 -5.26 17.97 0.14
CA PHE A 115 -4.66 19.29 0.14
C PHE A 115 -5.73 20.38 0.19
N THR A 116 -5.39 21.48 0.84
CA THR A 116 -6.14 22.72 0.80
C THR A 116 -5.58 23.60 -0.31
N LYS A 117 -6.45 24.14 -1.16
CA LYS A 117 -6.06 25.08 -2.21
C LYS A 117 -5.67 26.42 -1.59
N ILE A 118 -4.43 26.85 -1.82
CA ILE A 118 -3.89 28.13 -1.33
C ILE A 118 -3.71 29.18 -2.44
N GLY A 119 -3.75 28.74 -3.70
CA GLY A 119 -3.68 29.59 -4.88
C GLY A 119 -4.06 28.83 -6.14
N GLU A 120 -4.07 29.52 -7.29
CA GLU A 120 -4.25 28.83 -8.56
C GLU A 120 -3.06 27.91 -8.84
N GLY A 121 -3.35 26.61 -9.02
CA GLY A 121 -2.32 25.58 -9.20
C GLY A 121 -1.45 25.32 -7.96
N GLN A 122 -1.78 25.87 -6.78
CA GLN A 122 -0.99 25.73 -5.56
C GLN A 122 -1.83 25.16 -4.41
N PHE A 123 -1.30 24.09 -3.81
CA PHE A 123 -1.99 23.28 -2.81
C PHE A 123 -1.05 22.98 -1.64
N GLU A 124 -1.59 22.99 -0.42
CA GLU A 124 -0.84 22.73 0.81
C GLU A 124 -1.60 21.74 1.71
N SER A 125 -0.87 20.83 2.36
CA SER A 125 -1.38 19.97 3.43
C SER A 125 -0.45 20.02 4.64
N GLN A 126 -1.03 20.04 5.83
CA GLN A 126 -0.28 20.02 7.09
C GLN A 126 -0.09 18.58 7.55
N HIS A 127 1.00 17.96 7.14
CA HIS A 127 1.35 16.62 7.56
C HIS A 127 2.87 16.44 7.61
N ARG A 128 3.37 15.86 8.71
CA ARG A 128 4.79 15.56 8.85
C ARG A 128 5.09 14.21 8.22
N VAL A 129 5.89 14.22 7.17
CA VAL A 129 6.40 13.00 6.53
C VAL A 129 7.64 12.53 7.28
N ALA A 130 7.65 11.27 7.71
CA ALA A 130 8.81 10.69 8.39
C ALA A 130 9.99 10.51 7.40
N SER A 131 11.21 10.45 7.93
CA SER A 131 12.42 10.27 7.12
C SER A 131 12.43 8.94 6.36
N GLY A 132 13.22 8.88 5.29
CA GLY A 132 13.37 7.75 4.37
C GLY A 132 12.68 7.93 3.00
N ASP A 133 12.63 6.83 2.26
CA ASP A 133 11.99 6.72 0.96
C ASP A 133 10.47 6.60 1.05
N TRP A 134 9.81 7.21 0.07
CA TRP A 134 8.37 7.17 -0.13
C TRP A 134 8.03 7.03 -1.61
N ILE A 135 6.94 6.33 -1.90
CA ILE A 135 6.25 6.39 -3.18
C ILE A 135 5.01 7.25 -2.96
N VAL A 136 4.89 8.34 -3.72
CA VAL A 136 3.81 9.31 -3.58
C VAL A 136 2.95 9.28 -4.84
N GLU A 137 1.70 8.87 -4.69
CA GLU A 137 0.70 8.92 -5.76
C GLU A 137 -0.18 10.16 -5.56
N VAL A 138 -0.12 11.12 -6.48
CA VAL A 138 -0.91 12.35 -6.45
C VAL A 138 -2.02 12.28 -7.48
N VAL A 139 -3.25 12.55 -7.07
CA VAL A 139 -4.44 12.60 -7.93
C VAL A 139 -5.02 14.01 -7.89
N SER A 140 -5.14 14.63 -9.06
CA SER A 140 -5.75 15.95 -9.24
C SER A 140 -7.07 15.80 -9.99
N ARG A 141 -8.13 16.46 -9.49
CA ARG A 141 -9.46 16.43 -10.09
C ARG A 141 -9.99 17.82 -10.42
N LYS A 142 -10.73 17.89 -11.52
CA LYS A 142 -11.54 19.04 -11.92
C LYS A 142 -12.95 18.57 -12.20
N GLU A 143 -13.96 19.19 -11.58
CA GLU A 143 -15.37 18.82 -11.72
C GLU A 143 -15.60 17.31 -11.50
N GLY A 144 -14.90 16.71 -10.53
CA GLY A 144 -14.96 15.28 -10.21
C GLY A 144 -14.23 14.35 -11.20
N ARG A 145 -13.67 14.87 -12.31
CA ARG A 145 -12.87 14.10 -13.27
C ARG A 145 -11.40 14.17 -12.93
N VAL A 146 -10.71 13.03 -12.96
CA VAL A 146 -9.25 12.99 -12.83
C VAL A 146 -8.63 13.64 -14.06
N VAL A 147 -7.88 14.71 -13.83
CA VAL A 147 -7.15 15.46 -14.88
C VAL A 147 -5.66 15.14 -14.86
N MET A 148 -5.14 14.75 -13.70
CA MET A 148 -3.77 14.30 -13.55
C MET A 148 -3.70 13.20 -12.49
N HIS A 149 -2.89 12.20 -12.77
CA HIS A 149 -2.48 11.19 -11.81
C HIS A 149 -1.01 10.89 -12.05
N GLU A 150 -0.18 11.08 -11.03
CA GLU A 150 1.25 10.83 -11.10
C GLU A 150 1.73 10.05 -9.89
N ALA A 151 2.75 9.23 -10.09
CA ALA A 151 3.45 8.51 -9.04
C ALA A 151 4.92 8.95 -9.07
N SER A 152 5.43 9.46 -7.96
CA SER A 152 6.81 9.91 -7.84
C SER A 152 7.48 9.23 -6.65
N ARG A 153 8.79 8.98 -6.75
CA ARG A 153 9.59 8.55 -5.62
C ARG A 153 10.14 9.78 -4.93
N LEU A 154 9.93 9.88 -3.63
CA LEU A 154 10.42 10.95 -2.80
C LEU A 154 11.39 10.37 -1.78
N ASP A 155 12.61 10.90 -1.74
CA ASP A 155 13.55 10.68 -0.66
C ASP A 155 13.58 11.92 0.23
N THR A 156 13.15 11.77 1.48
CA THR A 156 13.15 12.88 2.44
C THR A 156 14.55 13.31 2.87
N ALA A 157 15.60 12.50 2.64
CA ALA A 157 16.98 12.90 2.90
C ALA A 157 17.46 14.01 1.94
N GLY A 158 16.89 14.10 0.73
CA GLY A 158 17.22 15.13 -0.26
C GLY A 158 16.58 16.50 -0.02
N PHE A 159 15.70 16.64 0.98
CA PHE A 159 14.99 17.89 1.31
C PHE A 159 15.40 18.48 2.67
N GLY A 160 16.44 17.93 3.29
CA GLY A 160 16.98 18.37 4.58
C GLY A 160 18.32 19.08 4.44
N GLU A 161 18.31 20.29 3.87
CA GLU A 161 19.30 21.35 4.14
C GLU A 161 18.58 22.71 4.22
#